data_AF-A0A3A5T6L6-F1
#
_entry.id   AF-A0A3A5T6L6-F1
#
_cell.length_a   1.000
_cell.length_b   1.000
_cell.length_c   1.000
_cell.angle_alpha   90.00
_cell.angle_beta   90.00
_cell.angle_gamma   90.00
#
_symmetry.space_group_name_H-M   'P 1'
#
loop_
_entity.id
_entity.type
_entity.pdbx_description
1 polymer ?
#
loop_
_entity_poly.entity_id
_entity_poly.type
_entity_poly.pdbx_seq_one_letter_code
_entity_poly.pdbx_strand_id
1 'polypeptide(L)'
;MSDKNILPVLAGKSNIENKAVPLEGKIIRRVSKGEYSVEVVPTMRQGHVAIIRSKVDAKNLFVFASKTSNVEWSLSHYKNGNSVVGTLHQNSQAPSFSVLGEDYKLENQVYDAHSHTGTNPNVDFVPSAPDINAARSLIMATPNAKVYIYAPWKPGNQWINLNSYAK
;
A
#
# COMPACT_ATOMS: atom_id res chain seq x y z
N MET A 1 14.51 11.60 30.66
CA MET A 1 13.45 12.62 30.68
C MET A 1 12.61 12.41 29.43
N SER A 2 11.30 12.17 29.57
CA SER A 2 10.37 12.01 28.46
C SER A 2 9.99 13.41 27.97
N ASP A 3 10.60 13.85 26.88
CA ASP A 3 10.40 15.18 26.34
C ASP A 3 9.08 15.25 25.55
N LYS A 4 7.96 15.24 26.28
CA LYS A 4 6.61 15.43 25.74
C LYS A 4 6.46 16.75 24.97
N ASN A 5 7.42 17.67 25.15
CA ASN A 5 7.49 18.97 24.47
C ASN A 5 8.02 18.91 23.04
N ILE A 6 8.53 17.76 22.57
CA ILE A 6 9.00 17.63 21.19
C ILE A 6 7.85 17.35 20.20
N LEU A 7 6.73 16.79 20.69
CA LEU A 7 5.59 16.41 19.85
C LEU A 7 4.94 17.60 19.13
N PRO A 8 4.71 18.77 19.78
CA PRO A 8 4.15 19.93 19.10
C PRO A 8 5.14 20.57 18.11
N VAL A 9 6.44 20.48 18.38
CA VAL A 9 7.50 21.03 17.50
C VAL A 9 7.71 20.14 16.27
N LEU A 10 7.52 18.82 16.39
CA LEU A 10 7.48 17.88 15.25
C LEU A 10 6.12 17.91 14.52
N ALA A 11 5.06 18.41 15.16
CA ALA A 11 3.75 18.64 14.55
C ALA A 11 3.68 19.92 13.69
N GLY A 12 4.81 20.33 13.10
CA GLY A 12 4.75 21.15 11.89
C GLY A 12 3.78 20.50 10.90
N LYS A 13 2.96 21.31 10.20
CA LYS A 13 1.84 20.88 9.33
C LYS A 13 1.98 19.43 8.90
N SER A 14 1.28 18.53 9.61
CA SER A 14 1.32 17.10 9.34
C SER A 14 1.08 16.87 7.85
N ASN A 15 2.06 16.30 7.14
CA ASN A 15 1.88 15.84 5.76
C ASN A 15 1.08 14.52 5.71
N ILE A 16 0.56 14.05 6.84
CA ILE A 16 -0.37 12.93 6.93
C ILE A 16 -1.76 13.51 6.68
N GLU A 17 -2.26 13.30 5.48
CA GLU A 17 -3.60 13.68 5.08
C GLU A 17 -4.50 12.43 5.18
N ASN A 18 -5.64 12.55 5.86
CA ASN A 18 -6.68 11.54 5.76
C ASN A 18 -7.36 11.72 4.40
N LYS A 19 -7.15 10.76 3.48
CA LYS A 19 -7.75 10.79 2.15
C LYS A 19 -8.77 9.67 2.03
N ALA A 20 -10.03 10.05 1.81
CA ALA A 20 -11.04 9.14 1.30
C ALA A 20 -10.84 9.03 -0.21
N VAL A 21 -10.52 7.83 -0.72
CA VAL A 21 -10.22 7.62 -2.14
C VAL A 21 -11.08 6.49 -2.72
N PRO A 22 -11.69 6.68 -3.90
CA PRO A 22 -12.44 5.62 -4.57
C PRO A 22 -11.45 4.64 -5.20
N LEU A 23 -11.15 3.54 -4.50
CA LEU A 23 -10.18 2.54 -4.96
C LEU A 23 -10.83 1.28 -5.53
N GLU A 24 -12.14 1.07 -5.33
CA GLU A 24 -12.92 0.00 -5.96
C GLU A 24 -14.39 0.43 -6.12
N GLY A 25 -15.10 -0.12 -7.12
CA GLY A 25 -16.53 0.11 -7.32
C GLY A 25 -17.33 -1.18 -7.26
N LYS A 26 -18.47 -1.17 -6.57
CA LYS A 26 -19.44 -2.26 -6.67
C LYS A 26 -20.16 -2.14 -8.01
N ILE A 27 -19.96 -3.12 -8.88
CA ILE A 27 -20.74 -3.23 -10.12
C ILE A 27 -22.12 -3.78 -9.76
N ILE A 28 -23.15 -2.95 -9.91
CA ILE A 28 -24.54 -3.38 -9.79
C ILE A 28 -25.08 -3.55 -11.21
N ARG A 29 -25.43 -4.79 -11.57
CA ARG A 29 -26.12 -5.10 -12.82
C ARG A 29 -27.62 -5.14 -12.53
N ARG A 30 -28.40 -4.25 -13.14
CA ARG A 30 -29.85 -4.23 -13.01
C ARG A 30 -30.49 -4.58 -14.35
N VAL A 31 -31.54 -5.40 -14.30
CA VAL A 31 -32.41 -5.68 -15.45
C VAL A 31 -33.77 -5.07 -15.12
N SER A 32 -34.23 -4.12 -15.94
CA SER A 32 -35.55 -3.52 -15.83
C SER A 32 -36.19 -3.49 -17.21
N LYS A 33 -37.39 -4.07 -17.35
CA LYS A 33 -38.14 -4.12 -18.62
C LYS A 33 -37.35 -4.64 -19.84
N GLY A 34 -36.41 -5.58 -19.61
CA GLY A 34 -35.57 -6.15 -20.67
C GLY A 34 -34.34 -5.33 -21.03
N GLU A 35 -34.12 -4.16 -20.42
CA GLU A 35 -32.91 -3.36 -20.60
C GLU A 35 -31.88 -3.65 -19.51
N TYR A 36 -30.63 -3.85 -19.95
CA TYR A 36 -29.48 -4.03 -19.07
C TYR A 36 -28.89 -2.66 -18.73
N SER A 37 -28.80 -2.34 -17.44
CA SER A 37 -28.03 -1.20 -16.96
C SER A 37 -26.91 -1.68 -16.03
N VAL A 38 -25.72 -1.11 -16.24
CA VAL A 38 -24.55 -1.34 -15.40
C VAL A 38 -24.29 -0.05 -14.64
N GLU A 39 -24.50 -0.09 -13.33
CA GLU A 39 -24.19 1.01 -12.43
C GLU A 39 -22.90 0.66 -11.68
N VAL A 40 -21.88 1.51 -11.79
CA VAL A 40 -20.66 1.38 -10.99
C VAL A 40 -20.80 2.32 -9.80
N VAL A 41 -21.07 1.77 -8.62
CA VAL A 41 -21.11 2.54 -7.38
C VAL A 41 -19.70 2.59 -6.81
N PRO A 42 -19.02 3.75 -6.76
CA PRO A 42 -17.70 3.84 -6.17
C PRO A 42 -17.76 3.57 -4.67
N THR A 43 -17.02 2.56 -4.21
CA THR A 43 -16.79 2.34 -2.78
C THR A 43 -15.60 3.21 -2.39
N MET A 44 -15.90 4.30 -1.67
CA MET A 44 -14.87 5.15 -1.08
C MET A 44 -14.15 4.37 0.02
N ARG A 45 -12.92 3.92 -0.22
CA ARG A 45 -12.08 3.32 0.80
C ARG A 45 -11.27 4.44 1.46
N GLN A 46 -11.43 4.59 2.77
CA GLN A 46 -10.69 5.58 3.56
C GLN A 46 -9.38 4.99 4.04
N GLY A 47 -8.34 5.82 4.13
CA GLY A 47 -7.02 5.39 4.52
C GLY A 47 -6.16 6.53 5.02
N HIS A 48 -5.04 6.16 5.64
CA HIS A 48 -3.99 7.10 6.01
C HIS A 48 -2.86 7.01 5.00
N VAL A 49 -2.32 8.17 4.62
CA VAL A 49 -1.19 8.25 3.70
C VAL A 49 -0.20 9.32 4.16
N ALA A 50 1.08 9.00 4.03
CA ALA A 50 2.19 9.91 4.29
C ALA A 50 3.10 9.95 3.07
N ILE A 51 3.44 11.16 2.60
CA ILE A 51 4.41 11.38 1.53
C ILE A 51 5.73 11.81 2.16
N ILE A 52 6.80 11.06 1.90
CA ILE A 52 8.09 11.14 2.59
C ILE A 52 9.21 11.21 1.55
N ARG A 53 10.07 12.23 1.64
CA ARG A 53 11.20 12.39 0.70
C ARG A 53 12.37 11.44 0.98
N SER A 54 12.57 11.07 2.24
CA SER A 54 13.63 10.14 2.65
C SER A 54 13.18 8.69 2.49
N LYS A 55 13.86 7.93 1.62
CA LYS A 55 13.59 6.50 1.41
C LYS A 55 13.81 5.68 2.69
N VAL A 56 14.82 6.06 3.47
CA VAL A 56 15.16 5.38 4.73
C VAL A 56 14.05 5.61 5.75
N ASP A 57 13.58 6.84 5.90
CA ASP A 57 12.52 7.15 6.86
C ASP A 57 11.19 6.52 6.45
N ALA A 58 10.88 6.51 5.15
CA ALA A 58 9.70 5.82 4.63
C ALA A 58 9.74 4.32 4.93
N LYS A 59 10.90 3.66 4.73
CA LYS A 59 11.08 2.25 5.06
C LYS A 59 10.97 2.00 6.58
N ASN A 60 11.57 2.85 7.40
CA ASN A 60 11.49 2.73 8.85
C ASN A 60 10.05 2.90 9.35
N LEU A 61 9.31 3.88 8.81
CA LEU A 61 7.90 4.08 9.13
C LEU A 61 7.06 2.89 8.71
N PHE A 62 7.24 2.39 7.48
CA PHE A 62 6.55 1.20 6.99
C PHE A 62 6.79 0.00 7.91
N VAL A 63 8.05 -0.32 8.21
CA VAL A 63 8.40 -1.44 9.09
C VAL A 63 7.81 -1.29 10.48
N PHE A 64 7.88 -0.09 11.05
CA PHE A 64 7.28 0.20 12.35
C PHE A 64 5.77 0.00 12.31
N ALA A 65 5.09 0.64 11.37
CA ALA A 65 3.64 0.60 11.25
C ALA A 65 3.12 -0.82 11.01
N SER A 66 3.74 -1.59 10.12
CA SER A 66 3.40 -2.98 9.86
C SER A 66 3.56 -3.88 11.08
N LYS A 67 4.53 -3.60 11.97
CA LYS A 67 4.73 -4.37 13.22
C LYS A 67 3.71 -4.03 14.30
N THR A 68 3.23 -2.80 14.31
CA THR A 68 2.33 -2.28 15.37
C THR A 68 0.87 -2.23 14.92
N SER A 69 0.55 -2.82 13.77
CA SER A 69 -0.76 -2.76 13.13
C SER A 69 -1.29 -4.16 12.84
N ASN A 70 -2.60 -4.32 12.94
CA ASN A 70 -3.33 -5.51 12.51
C ASN A 70 -3.86 -5.42 11.07
N VAL A 71 -3.64 -4.27 10.40
CA VAL A 71 -3.94 -4.06 8.98
C VAL A 71 -2.67 -3.96 8.14
N GLU A 72 -2.79 -4.31 6.87
CA GLU A 72 -1.70 -4.23 5.90
C GLU A 72 -1.33 -2.78 5.56
N TRP A 73 -0.05 -2.55 5.34
CA TRP A 73 0.51 -1.28 4.90
C TRP A 73 1.17 -1.45 3.54
N SER A 74 1.19 -0.38 2.74
CA SER A 74 1.96 -0.25 1.51
C SER A 74 3.10 0.76 1.68
N LEU A 75 4.19 0.53 0.97
CA LEU A 75 5.33 1.42 0.77
C LEU A 75 5.68 1.44 -0.72
N SER A 76 5.62 2.61 -1.33
CA SER A 76 5.99 2.78 -2.74
C SER A 76 6.99 3.91 -2.90
N HIS A 77 7.97 3.76 -3.79
CA HIS A 77 8.87 4.86 -4.18
C HIS A 77 8.68 5.21 -5.65
N TYR A 78 8.73 6.50 -5.95
CA TYR A 78 8.40 7.05 -7.27
C TYR A 78 9.59 7.77 -7.91
N LYS A 79 9.53 7.91 -9.23
CA LYS A 79 10.55 8.61 -10.05
C LYS A 79 10.76 10.07 -9.64
N ASN A 80 9.74 10.72 -9.09
CA ASN A 80 9.82 12.09 -8.56
C ASN A 80 10.60 12.21 -7.23
N GLY A 81 11.16 11.10 -6.73
CA GLY A 81 11.95 11.07 -5.49
C GLY A 81 11.12 10.92 -4.22
N ASN A 82 9.78 10.96 -4.31
CA ASN A 82 8.91 10.76 -3.17
C ASN A 82 8.72 9.27 -2.86
N SER A 83 8.50 9.02 -1.58
CA SER A 83 8.03 7.74 -1.03
C SER A 83 6.65 7.93 -0.48
N VAL A 84 5.80 6.92 -0.58
CA VAL A 84 4.45 6.96 -0.03
C VAL A 84 4.27 5.75 0.87
N VAL A 85 3.80 5.98 2.10
CA VAL A 85 3.46 4.93 3.06
C VAL A 85 1.99 5.11 3.45
N GLY A 86 1.22 4.02 3.50
CA GLY A 86 -0.18 4.13 3.88
C GLY A 86 -0.89 2.81 4.10
N THR A 87 -2.11 2.91 4.59
CA THR A 87 -3.00 1.78 4.89
C THR A 87 -4.47 2.17 4.66
N LEU A 88 -5.35 1.17 4.54
CA LEU A 88 -6.80 1.35 4.47
C LEU A 88 -7.45 1.09 5.83
N HIS A 89 -8.51 1.82 6.18
CA HIS A 89 -9.19 1.70 7.49
C HIS A 89 -10.01 0.41 7.64
N GLN A 90 -10.51 -0.16 6.54
CA GLN A 90 -11.58 -1.19 6.58
C GLN A 90 -11.23 -2.49 5.84
N ASN A 91 -10.03 -2.61 5.27
CA ASN A 91 -9.64 -3.81 4.54
C ASN A 91 -8.25 -4.28 4.97
N SER A 92 -8.08 -5.59 5.12
CA SER A 92 -6.77 -6.23 5.30
C SER A 92 -5.98 -6.27 3.98
N GLN A 93 -6.11 -5.25 3.14
CA GLN A 93 -5.41 -5.14 1.88
C GLN A 93 -4.64 -3.83 1.85
N ALA A 94 -3.39 -3.91 1.44
CA ALA A 94 -2.54 -2.75 1.28
C ALA A 94 -3.05 -1.84 0.13
N PRO A 95 -3.00 -0.50 0.29
CA PRO A 95 -3.52 0.43 -0.72
C PRO A 95 -2.65 0.54 -1.98
N SER A 96 -3.28 0.89 -3.10
CA SER A 96 -2.60 1.53 -4.24
C SER A 96 -2.64 3.06 -4.10
N PHE A 97 -1.56 3.74 -4.45
CA PHE A 97 -1.45 5.20 -4.33
C PHE A 97 -1.71 5.98 -5.63
N SER A 98 -2.17 5.31 -6.69
CA SER A 98 -2.47 5.92 -8.01
C SER A 98 -3.49 7.07 -7.97
N VAL A 99 -4.25 7.16 -6.89
CA VAL A 99 -5.24 8.21 -6.58
C VAL A 99 -4.64 9.51 -6.07
N LEU A 100 -3.34 9.54 -5.73
CA LEU A 100 -2.67 10.75 -5.24
C LEU A 100 -2.28 11.73 -6.37
N GLY A 101 -2.43 11.31 -7.63
CA GLY A 101 -2.14 12.13 -8.82
C GLY A 101 -1.28 11.39 -9.84
N GLU A 102 -0.98 12.07 -10.94
CA GLU A 102 -0.23 11.51 -12.09
C GLU A 102 1.18 11.04 -11.70
N ASP A 103 1.84 11.74 -10.77
CA ASP A 103 3.17 11.35 -10.29
C ASP A 103 3.19 10.02 -9.51
N TYR A 104 2.02 9.54 -9.07
CA TYR A 104 1.88 8.36 -8.20
C TYR A 104 1.26 7.15 -8.92
N LYS A 105 1.18 7.21 -10.25
CA LYS A 105 0.74 6.10 -11.11
C LYS A 105 1.79 4.98 -11.18
N LEU A 106 1.36 3.82 -11.70
CA LEU A 106 2.15 2.58 -11.72
C LEU A 106 3.45 2.73 -12.55
N GLU A 107 3.38 3.42 -13.68
CA GLU A 107 4.50 3.72 -14.57
C GLU A 107 5.56 4.64 -13.94
N ASN A 108 5.20 5.35 -12.87
CA ASN A 108 6.10 6.22 -12.12
C ASN A 108 6.69 5.53 -10.89
N GLN A 109 6.24 4.32 -10.57
CA GLN A 109 6.65 3.58 -9.41
C GLN A 109 7.90 2.72 -9.69
N VAL A 110 8.94 2.89 -8.88
CA VAL A 110 10.24 2.21 -9.01
C VAL A 110 10.52 1.22 -7.87
N TYR A 111 9.70 1.25 -6.84
CA TYR A 111 9.73 0.31 -5.73
C TYR A 111 8.31 0.13 -5.19
N ASP A 112 8.00 -1.10 -4.82
CA ASP A 112 6.77 -1.42 -4.10
C ASP A 112 7.06 -2.45 -3.02
N ALA A 113 6.39 -2.28 -1.88
CA ALA A 113 6.28 -3.30 -0.88
C ALA A 113 4.95 -3.18 -0.15
N HIS A 114 4.35 -4.31 0.20
CA HIS A 114 3.28 -4.32 1.19
C HIS A 114 3.50 -5.36 2.26
N SER A 115 2.89 -5.12 3.42
CA SER A 115 3.01 -6.02 4.56
C SER A 115 1.82 -6.95 4.66
N HIS A 116 2.06 -8.22 4.93
CA HIS A 116 1.01 -9.18 5.29
C HIS A 116 0.90 -9.29 6.80
N THR A 117 -0.21 -8.80 7.36
CA THR A 117 -0.45 -8.77 8.81
C THR A 117 -1.43 -9.87 9.23
N GLY A 118 -0.94 -11.03 9.69
CA GLY A 118 -1.76 -12.10 10.31
C GLY A 118 -1.27 -13.52 9.98
N THR A 119 -1.62 -14.60 10.71
CA THR A 119 -2.10 -14.81 12.11
C THR A 119 -1.47 -16.06 12.72
N ASN A 120 -0.38 -16.59 12.14
CA ASN A 120 0.30 -17.75 12.70
C ASN A 120 1.79 -17.75 12.34
N PRO A 121 2.73 -17.59 13.31
CA PRO A 121 4.17 -17.66 13.06
C PRO A 121 4.62 -18.95 12.37
N ASN A 122 3.80 -20.01 12.45
CA ASN A 122 4.12 -21.35 12.00
C ASN A 122 3.57 -21.70 10.61
N VAL A 123 2.85 -20.81 9.92
CA VAL A 123 2.51 -21.03 8.50
C VAL A 123 3.58 -20.47 7.58
N ASP A 124 3.80 -21.12 6.44
CA ASP A 124 4.73 -20.62 5.43
C ASP A 124 4.27 -19.26 4.92
N PHE A 125 5.19 -18.29 4.95
CA PHE A 125 4.97 -16.99 4.34
C PHE A 125 5.30 -17.10 2.86
N VAL A 126 4.26 -17.11 2.01
CA VAL A 126 4.38 -17.26 0.57
C VAL A 126 3.55 -16.20 -0.17
N PRO A 127 4.00 -15.72 -1.35
CA PRO A 127 3.20 -14.81 -2.15
C PRO A 127 1.89 -15.44 -2.63
N SER A 128 0.80 -14.69 -2.55
CA SER A 128 -0.49 -15.06 -3.13
C SER A 128 -0.53 -14.77 -4.64
N ALA A 129 -1.50 -15.34 -5.36
CA ALA A 129 -1.70 -15.03 -6.77
C ALA A 129 -1.96 -13.53 -7.04
N PRO A 130 -2.76 -12.80 -6.21
CA PRO A 130 -2.84 -11.35 -6.27
C PRO A 130 -1.49 -10.63 -6.15
N ASP A 131 -0.63 -11.04 -5.20
CA ASP A 131 0.69 -10.42 -5.01
C ASP A 131 1.55 -10.57 -6.29
N ILE A 132 1.54 -11.77 -6.88
CA ILE A 132 2.30 -12.06 -8.11
C ILE A 132 1.74 -11.27 -9.29
N ASN A 133 0.42 -11.17 -9.44
CA ASN A 133 -0.19 -10.42 -10.54
C ASN A 133 0.07 -8.91 -10.41
N ALA A 134 0.00 -8.34 -9.20
CA ALA A 134 0.35 -6.94 -8.96
C ALA A 134 1.83 -6.68 -9.29
N ALA A 135 2.73 -7.57 -8.86
CA ALA A 135 4.15 -7.49 -9.19
C ALA A 135 4.40 -7.56 -10.71
N ARG A 136 3.70 -8.44 -11.44
CA ARG A 136 3.77 -8.52 -12.91
C ARG A 136 3.33 -7.23 -13.57
N SER A 137 2.18 -6.68 -13.17
CA SER A 137 1.68 -5.42 -13.73
C SER A 137 2.68 -4.29 -13.52
N LEU A 138 3.26 -4.18 -12.32
CA LEU A 138 4.28 -3.16 -12.04
C LEU A 138 5.55 -3.36 -12.87
N ILE A 139 6.07 -4.59 -12.96
CA ILE A 139 7.30 -4.86 -13.73
C ILE A 139 7.09 -4.65 -15.23
N MET A 140 5.90 -4.96 -15.76
CA MET A 140 5.57 -4.63 -17.16
C MET A 140 5.58 -3.12 -17.42
N ALA A 141 5.04 -2.31 -16.48
CA ALA A 141 5.03 -0.86 -16.60
C ALA A 141 6.40 -0.22 -16.34
N THR A 142 7.16 -0.78 -15.38
CA THR A 142 8.48 -0.30 -14.96
C THR A 142 9.43 -1.50 -14.80
N PRO A 143 10.15 -1.92 -15.86
CA PRO A 143 10.95 -3.15 -15.88
C PRO A 143 12.01 -3.30 -14.78
N ASN A 144 12.50 -2.19 -14.22
CA ASN A 144 13.50 -2.17 -13.17
C ASN A 144 12.91 -1.94 -11.77
N ALA A 145 11.58 -1.91 -11.62
CA ALA A 145 10.95 -1.75 -10.32
C ALA A 145 11.25 -2.96 -9.43
N LYS A 146 11.49 -2.71 -8.14
CA LYS A 146 11.67 -3.78 -7.15
C LYS A 146 10.39 -3.97 -6.35
N VAL A 147 9.92 -5.20 -6.23
CA VAL A 147 8.63 -5.51 -5.61
C VAL A 147 8.83 -6.53 -4.49
N TYR A 148 8.26 -6.26 -3.31
CA TYR A 148 8.43 -7.12 -2.14
C TYR A 148 7.13 -7.34 -1.38
N ILE A 149 7.04 -8.47 -0.68
CA ILE A 149 6.11 -8.62 0.44
C ILE A 149 6.88 -8.73 1.76
N TYR A 150 6.28 -8.22 2.82
CA TYR A 150 6.87 -8.15 4.15
C TYR A 150 6.00 -8.84 5.21
N ALA A 151 6.55 -9.81 5.94
CA ALA A 151 5.90 -10.43 7.09
C ALA A 151 6.53 -9.94 8.40
N PRO A 152 5.88 -8.99 9.11
CA PRO A 152 6.39 -8.45 10.36
C PRO A 152 6.34 -9.46 11.53
N TRP A 153 5.48 -10.48 11.46
CA TRP A 153 5.26 -11.46 12.52
C TRP A 153 6.22 -12.67 12.47
N LYS A 154 6.96 -12.85 11.38
CA LYS A 154 7.98 -13.91 11.26
C LYS A 154 9.22 -13.55 12.09
N PRO A 155 9.89 -14.52 12.74
CA PRO A 155 11.17 -14.29 13.39
C PRO A 155 12.18 -13.61 12.46
N GLY A 156 12.83 -12.55 12.93
CA GLY A 156 13.77 -11.74 12.12
C GLY A 156 13.11 -10.78 11.11
N ASN A 157 11.78 -10.83 10.98
CA ASN A 157 10.99 -10.16 9.95
C ASN A 157 11.38 -10.58 8.53
N GLN A 158 10.48 -11.26 7.84
CA GLN A 158 10.80 -11.85 6.55
C GLN A 158 10.40 -10.92 5.40
N TRP A 159 11.29 -10.78 4.42
CA TRP A 159 11.04 -10.10 3.15
C TRP A 159 11.14 -11.11 2.02
N ILE A 160 10.18 -11.10 1.10
CA ILE A 160 10.23 -11.92 -0.11
C ILE A 160 10.26 -10.99 -1.32
N ASN A 161 11.23 -11.21 -2.20
CA ASN A 161 11.35 -10.50 -3.47
C ASN A 161 10.39 -11.13 -4.50
N LEU A 162 9.44 -10.35 -5.01
CA LEU A 162 8.46 -10.81 -5.99
C LEU A 162 8.97 -10.73 -7.43
N ASN A 163 10.10 -10.07 -7.71
CA ASN A 163 10.63 -9.91 -9.06
C ASN A 163 10.89 -11.25 -9.79
N SER A 164 11.22 -12.32 -9.05
CA SER A 164 11.42 -13.65 -9.63
C SER A 164 10.12 -14.36 -10.01
N TYR A 165 9.02 -14.03 -9.34
CA TYR A 165 7.69 -14.61 -9.57
C TYR A 165 6.93 -13.89 -10.69
N ALA A 166 7.35 -12.65 -10.97
CA ALA A 166 6.71 -11.77 -11.92
C ALA A 166 7.35 -11.81 -13.33
N LYS A 167 8.12 -12.85 -13.61
CA LYS A 167 8.58 -13.20 -14.96
C LYS A 167 7.52 -13.99 -15.72
#